data_AF-A0A6N7V3Q3-F1
#
_entry.id   AF-A0A6N7V3Q3-F1
#
_cell.length_a   1.000
_cell.length_b   1.000
_cell.length_c   1.000
_cell.angle_alpha   90.00
_cell.angle_beta   90.00
_cell.angle_gamma   90.00
#
_symmetry.space_group_name_H-M   'P 1'
#
loop_
_entity.id
_entity.type
_entity.pdbx_description
1 polymer ?
#
loop_
_entity_poly.entity_id
_entity_poly.type
_entity_poly.pdbx_seq_one_letter_code
_entity_poly.pdbx_strand_id
1 'polypeptide(L)'
;MQRQEAISPQAAELEPEIRRRAQAAARHVTPVQAANLFNGVVEAERTEAFEDLSAAEQLEQDLHERYPRYFEAADAVRDTEAKADLPRFRAWRREQHRLAREADSWSAGNAGRIRAAGGILLAAVVLTRPFGLISADVFYTAGLAAAALLVLGTQLLKKRRSPLWNGAFADPRLASLYVWGYASGVAAVALIRTREPDAGEWETAMRQMEAMWERRNRRSTLWAEEDYTGIRYTSA
;
A
#
# COMPACT_ATOMS: atom_id res chain seq x y z
N MET A 1 -16.62 24.79 -6.99
CA MET A 1 -15.71 24.81 -8.16
C MET A 1 -14.42 25.47 -7.70
N GLN A 2 -13.36 24.71 -7.43
CA GLN A 2 -12.04 25.28 -7.22
C GLN A 2 -11.53 25.77 -8.58
N ARG A 3 -11.12 27.04 -8.67
CA ARG A 3 -10.36 27.54 -9.82
C ARG A 3 -9.10 26.68 -9.88
N GLN A 4 -8.88 25.95 -10.97
CA GLN A 4 -7.52 25.56 -11.33
C GLN A 4 -6.79 26.89 -11.53
N GLU A 5 -5.91 27.24 -10.60
CA GLU A 5 -4.97 28.31 -10.83
C GLU A 5 -4.21 27.93 -12.10
N ALA A 6 -4.33 28.77 -13.13
CA ALA A 6 -3.61 28.55 -14.36
C ALA A 6 -2.13 28.61 -14.03
N ILE A 7 -1.40 27.56 -14.39
CA ILE A 7 0.05 27.53 -14.19
C ILE A 7 0.71 28.74 -14.85
N SER A 8 1.78 29.22 -14.25
CA SER A 8 2.57 30.31 -14.79
C SER A 8 3.09 29.95 -16.20
N PRO A 9 3.27 30.93 -17.10
CA PRO A 9 3.77 30.67 -18.46
C PRO A 9 5.11 29.92 -18.46
N GLN A 10 5.97 30.21 -17.47
CA GLN A 10 7.28 29.57 -17.32
C GLN A 10 7.15 28.11 -16.87
N ALA A 11 6.19 27.78 -16.00
CA ALA A 11 5.87 26.41 -15.63
C ALA A 11 5.24 25.64 -16.81
N ALA A 12 4.40 26.29 -17.61
CA ALA A 12 3.77 25.70 -18.79
C ALA A 12 4.77 25.23 -19.84
N GLU A 13 5.93 25.88 -19.97
CA GLU A 13 7.01 25.46 -20.87
C GLU A 13 7.73 24.18 -20.37
N LEU A 14 7.75 23.94 -19.06
CA LEU A 14 8.40 22.78 -18.43
C LEU A 14 7.48 21.56 -18.37
N GLU A 15 6.17 21.79 -18.28
CA GLU A 15 5.13 20.77 -18.10
C GLU A 15 5.24 19.58 -19.07
N PRO A 16 5.43 19.76 -20.40
CA PRO A 16 5.48 18.61 -21.33
C PRO A 16 6.68 17.68 -21.08
N GLU A 17 7.83 18.24 -20.71
CA GLU A 17 9.05 17.47 -20.43
C GLU A 17 8.89 16.69 -19.11
N ILE A 18 8.38 17.36 -18.08
CA ILE A 18 8.09 16.75 -16.78
C ILE A 18 7.05 15.64 -16.95
N ARG A 19 5.98 15.88 -17.69
CA ARG A 19 4.96 14.87 -18.02
C ARG A 19 5.59 13.65 -18.67
N ARG A 20 6.41 13.82 -19.71
CA ARG A 20 7.03 12.70 -20.42
C ARG A 20 7.90 11.84 -19.50
N ARG A 21 8.71 12.48 -18.65
CA ARG A 21 9.58 11.79 -17.68
C ARG A 21 8.76 11.10 -16.58
N ALA A 22 7.79 11.79 -16.02
CA ALA A 22 6.89 11.24 -15.00
C ALA A 22 6.11 10.03 -15.55
N GLN A 23 5.61 10.11 -16.79
CA GLN A 23 4.92 9.00 -17.45
C GLN A 23 5.82 7.76 -17.63
N ALA A 24 7.09 7.94 -17.97
CA ALA A 24 8.04 6.83 -18.08
C ALA A 24 8.26 6.12 -16.74
N ALA A 25 8.17 6.84 -15.61
CA ALA A 25 8.32 6.30 -14.27
C ALA A 25 7.00 5.71 -13.70
N ALA A 26 5.89 6.45 -13.81
CA ALA A 26 4.63 6.16 -13.11
C ALA A 26 3.74 5.13 -13.82
N ARG A 27 3.74 5.07 -15.17
CA ARG A 27 2.80 4.22 -15.93
C ARG A 27 2.93 2.73 -15.62
N HIS A 28 4.11 2.30 -15.18
CA HIS A 28 4.40 0.91 -14.86
C HIS A 28 4.17 0.55 -13.39
N VAL A 29 3.90 1.54 -12.53
CA VAL A 29 3.64 1.30 -11.10
C VAL A 29 2.29 0.63 -10.96
N THR A 30 2.29 -0.62 -10.52
CA THR A 30 1.05 -1.36 -10.25
C THR A 30 0.31 -0.72 -9.07
N PRO A 31 -1.03 -0.81 -9.03
CA PRO A 31 -1.79 -0.26 -7.90
C PRO A 31 -1.40 -0.88 -6.55
N VAL A 32 -0.91 -2.13 -6.53
CA VAL A 32 -0.35 -2.79 -5.34
C VAL A 32 0.95 -2.12 -4.89
N GLN A 33 1.85 -1.77 -5.83
CA GLN A 33 3.06 -1.00 -5.52
C GLN A 33 2.73 0.42 -5.06
N ALA A 34 1.76 1.08 -5.69
CA ALA A 34 1.27 2.39 -5.28
C ALA A 34 0.72 2.40 -3.85
N ALA A 35 0.00 1.34 -3.50
CA ALA A 35 -0.47 1.05 -2.15
C ALA A 35 0.70 1.04 -1.14
N ASN A 36 1.84 0.45 -1.52
CA ASN A 36 3.05 0.43 -0.70
C ASN A 36 3.76 1.80 -0.63
N LEU A 37 3.60 2.69 -1.62
CA LEU A 37 4.15 4.05 -1.56
C LEU A 37 3.57 4.86 -0.38
N PHE A 38 2.35 4.52 0.04
CA PHE A 38 1.63 5.16 1.14
C PHE A 38 1.84 4.42 2.47
N ASN A 39 1.94 3.09 2.47
CA ASN A 39 2.04 2.29 3.70
C ASN A 39 3.47 1.93 4.14
N GLY A 40 4.44 1.92 3.23
CA GLY A 40 5.85 1.72 3.58
C GLY A 40 6.37 2.82 4.52
N VAL A 41 5.77 4.01 4.41
CA VAL A 41 5.88 5.15 5.33
C VAL A 41 5.47 4.72 6.74
N VAL A 42 4.23 4.26 6.95
CA VAL A 42 3.69 4.00 8.31
C VAL A 42 4.45 2.95 9.11
N GLU A 43 5.05 1.94 8.47
CA GLU A 43 5.83 0.90 9.19
C GLU A 43 7.33 1.19 9.28
N ALA A 44 7.98 1.73 8.24
CA ALA A 44 9.42 2.03 8.28
C ALA A 44 9.73 3.32 9.05
N GLU A 45 8.87 4.34 8.93
CA GLU A 45 8.97 5.60 9.69
C GLU A 45 8.58 5.42 11.16
N ARG A 46 7.98 4.28 11.53
CA ARG A 46 7.78 3.92 12.94
C ARG A 46 9.10 3.66 13.67
N THR A 47 10.17 3.44 12.91
CA THR A 47 11.54 3.16 13.41
C THR A 47 12.56 4.25 13.08
N GLU A 48 12.29 5.12 12.11
CA GLU A 48 13.12 6.31 11.86
C GLU A 48 12.74 7.40 12.86
N ALA A 49 13.74 8.10 13.41
CA ALA A 49 13.48 9.16 14.38
C ALA A 49 12.69 10.27 13.71
N PHE A 50 11.63 10.78 14.36
CA PHE A 50 10.81 11.91 13.90
C PHE A 50 11.63 13.10 13.36
N GLU A 51 12.84 13.30 13.89
CA GLU A 51 13.80 14.32 13.47
C GLU A 51 14.25 14.14 12.00
N ASP A 52 14.49 12.91 11.54
CA ASP A 52 14.93 12.60 10.18
C ASP A 52 13.84 12.90 9.13
N LEU A 53 12.56 12.73 9.51
CA LEU A 53 11.42 13.04 8.65
C LEU A 53 11.20 14.55 8.54
N SER A 54 11.29 15.26 9.66
CA SER A 54 11.17 16.72 9.66
C SER A 54 12.28 17.41 8.85
N ALA A 55 13.50 16.87 8.89
CA ALA A 55 14.60 17.34 8.06
C ALA A 55 14.37 17.08 6.56
N ALA A 56 13.79 15.93 6.19
CA ALA A 56 13.46 15.62 4.81
C ALA A 56 12.35 16.53 4.26
N GLU A 57 11.31 16.81 5.05
CA GLU A 57 10.24 17.74 4.67
C GLU A 57 10.78 19.16 4.48
N GLN A 58 11.69 19.61 5.34
CA GLN A 58 12.33 20.92 5.20
C GLN A 58 13.14 21.02 3.90
N LEU A 59 13.92 19.98 3.56
CA LEU A 59 14.70 19.96 2.31
C LEU A 59 13.82 19.98 1.06
N GLU A 60 12.66 19.33 1.10
CA GLU A 60 11.67 19.40 0.01
C GLU A 60 11.06 20.80 -0.09
N GLN A 61 10.72 21.42 1.03
CA GLN A 61 10.21 22.79 1.05
C GLN A 61 11.24 23.78 0.49
N ASP A 62 12.51 23.67 0.88
CA ASP A 62 13.57 24.55 0.40
C ASP A 62 13.73 24.43 -1.13
N LEU A 63 13.60 23.22 -1.69
CA LEU A 63 13.59 22.99 -3.14
C LEU A 63 12.38 23.64 -3.82
N HIS A 64 11.19 23.54 -3.22
CA HIS A 64 9.97 24.18 -3.72
C HIS A 64 10.10 25.71 -3.74
N GLU A 65 10.70 26.29 -2.70
CA GLU A 65 10.95 27.73 -2.61
C GLU A 65 12.02 28.19 -3.62
N ARG A 66 13.06 27.38 -3.84
CA ARG A 66 14.16 27.71 -4.75
C ARG A 66 13.77 27.59 -6.22
N TYR A 67 13.04 26.53 -6.58
CA TYR A 67 12.70 26.19 -7.97
C TYR A 67 11.19 26.13 -8.22
N PRO A 68 10.42 27.18 -7.89
CA PRO A 68 8.96 27.14 -7.83
C PRO A 68 8.32 26.77 -9.17
N ARG A 69 8.87 27.24 -10.29
CA ARG A 69 8.35 26.94 -11.64
C ARG A 69 8.41 25.46 -12.00
N TYR A 70 9.39 24.71 -11.48
CA TYR A 70 9.53 23.29 -11.77
C TYR A 70 8.51 22.47 -10.99
N PHE A 71 8.30 22.84 -9.72
CA PHE A 71 7.35 22.15 -8.85
C PHE A 71 5.90 22.55 -9.14
N GLU A 72 5.65 23.79 -9.56
CA GLU A 72 4.35 24.20 -10.12
C GLU A 72 3.98 23.36 -11.36
N ALA A 73 4.94 23.16 -12.28
CA ALA A 73 4.74 22.29 -13.44
C ALA A 73 4.56 20.82 -13.02
N ALA A 74 5.28 20.34 -12.00
CA ALA A 74 5.13 18.99 -11.46
C ALA A 74 3.76 18.76 -10.81
N ASP A 75 3.24 19.74 -10.09
CA ASP A 75 1.91 19.70 -9.47
C ASP A 75 0.80 19.67 -10.53
N ALA A 76 0.95 20.44 -11.60
CA ALA A 76 0.03 20.42 -12.73
C ALA A 76 0.00 19.05 -13.44
N VAL A 77 1.17 18.45 -13.64
CA VAL A 77 1.29 17.08 -14.16
C VAL A 77 0.65 16.09 -13.19
N ARG A 78 0.94 16.19 -11.88
CA ARG A 78 0.33 15.33 -10.85
C ARG A 78 -1.18 15.37 -10.95
N ASP A 79 -1.78 16.55 -10.93
CA ASP A 79 -3.24 16.70 -10.87
C ASP A 79 -3.93 16.22 -12.16
N THR A 80 -3.32 16.48 -13.31
CA THR A 80 -3.86 16.05 -14.61
C THR A 80 -3.74 14.54 -14.81
N GLU A 81 -2.55 13.97 -14.60
CA GLU A 81 -2.29 12.55 -14.82
C GLU A 81 -2.94 11.68 -13.74
N ALA A 82 -2.95 12.11 -12.46
CA ALA A 82 -3.61 11.36 -11.40
C ALA A 82 -5.13 11.24 -11.65
N LYS A 83 -5.75 12.28 -12.20
CA LYS A 83 -7.16 12.25 -12.59
C LYS A 83 -7.40 11.32 -13.79
N ALA A 84 -6.49 11.34 -14.78
CA ALA A 84 -6.56 10.48 -15.96
C ALA A 84 -6.34 8.99 -15.61
N ASP A 85 -5.48 8.69 -14.64
CA ASP A 85 -5.13 7.33 -14.22
C ASP A 85 -6.04 6.76 -13.13
N LEU A 86 -6.89 7.60 -12.52
CA LEU A 86 -7.88 7.19 -11.51
C LEU A 86 -8.76 5.99 -11.92
N PRO A 87 -9.23 5.86 -13.18
CA PRO A 87 -9.99 4.68 -13.61
C PRO A 87 -9.23 3.36 -13.42
N ARG A 88 -7.90 3.35 -13.62
CA ARG A 88 -7.05 2.17 -13.43
C ARG A 88 -7.02 1.74 -11.96
N PHE A 89 -6.80 2.68 -11.05
CA PHE A 89 -6.83 2.43 -9.60
C PHE A 89 -8.21 1.98 -9.12
N ARG A 90 -9.29 2.58 -9.63
CA ARG A 90 -10.67 2.17 -9.32
C ARG A 90 -10.98 0.77 -9.86
N ALA A 91 -10.51 0.42 -11.06
CA ALA A 91 -10.68 -0.92 -11.62
C ALA A 91 -9.98 -1.96 -10.76
N TRP A 92 -8.72 -1.70 -10.38
CA TRP A 92 -8.01 -2.57 -9.45
C TRP A 92 -8.75 -2.69 -8.11
N ARG A 93 -9.21 -1.60 -7.50
CA ARG A 93 -9.93 -1.67 -6.22
C ARG A 93 -11.23 -2.49 -6.33
N ARG A 94 -11.97 -2.36 -7.42
CA ARG A 94 -13.16 -3.20 -7.68
C ARG A 94 -12.80 -4.68 -7.79
N GLU A 95 -11.70 -4.99 -8.46
CA GLU A 95 -11.20 -6.35 -8.61
C GLU A 95 -10.78 -6.94 -7.26
N GLN A 96 -10.06 -6.17 -6.45
CA GLN A 96 -9.71 -6.57 -5.08
C GLN A 96 -10.96 -6.81 -4.24
N HIS A 97 -12.00 -5.98 -4.36
CA HIS A 97 -13.29 -6.23 -3.70
C HIS A 97 -14.05 -7.44 -4.25
N ARG A 98 -13.87 -7.80 -5.52
CA ARG A 98 -14.44 -9.02 -6.10
C ARG A 98 -13.74 -10.24 -5.52
N LEU A 99 -12.40 -10.26 -5.57
CA LEU A 99 -11.56 -11.32 -4.99
C LEU A 99 -11.78 -11.47 -3.49
N ALA A 100 -11.93 -10.37 -2.77
CA ALA A 100 -12.29 -10.33 -1.36
C ALA A 100 -13.64 -11.02 -1.09
N ARG A 101 -14.67 -10.74 -1.90
CA ARG A 101 -15.98 -11.37 -1.78
C ARG A 101 -15.97 -12.86 -2.16
N GLU A 102 -15.15 -13.24 -3.14
CA GLU A 102 -14.97 -14.65 -3.52
C GLU A 102 -14.19 -15.44 -2.46
N ALA A 103 -13.22 -14.79 -1.81
CA ALA A 103 -12.49 -15.34 -0.68
C ALA A 103 -13.35 -15.43 0.59
N ASP A 104 -14.27 -14.47 0.79
CA ASP A 104 -15.31 -14.45 1.82
C ASP A 104 -16.42 -15.49 1.56
N SER A 105 -16.04 -16.76 1.38
CA SER A 105 -16.97 -17.88 1.37
C SER A 105 -17.69 -18.05 2.71
N TRP A 106 -18.76 -18.85 2.76
CA TRP A 106 -19.50 -19.18 3.99
C TRP A 106 -18.58 -19.61 5.15
N SER A 107 -17.46 -20.29 4.85
CA SER A 107 -16.47 -20.70 5.84
C SER A 107 -15.70 -19.52 6.46
N ALA A 108 -15.38 -18.49 5.66
CA ALA A 108 -14.70 -17.28 6.12
C ALA A 108 -15.61 -16.37 6.96
N GLY A 109 -16.88 -16.21 6.55
CA GLY A 109 -17.90 -15.48 7.32
C GLY A 109 -18.20 -16.13 8.69
N ASN A 110 -17.98 -17.44 8.82
CA ASN A 110 -18.13 -18.18 10.06
C ASN A 110 -16.79 -18.50 10.75
N ALA A 111 -15.65 -17.96 10.30
CA ALA A 111 -14.32 -18.31 10.83
C ALA A 111 -14.20 -18.15 12.35
N GLY A 112 -14.77 -17.07 12.90
CA GLY A 112 -14.85 -16.86 14.36
C GLY A 112 -15.69 -17.91 15.07
N ARG A 113 -16.82 -18.34 14.46
CA ARG A 113 -17.67 -19.41 14.98
C ARG A 113 -17.00 -20.77 14.87
N ILE A 114 -16.27 -21.05 13.79
CA ILE A 114 -15.48 -22.29 13.59
C ILE A 114 -14.40 -22.38 14.68
N ARG A 115 -13.67 -21.29 14.92
CA ARG A 115 -12.66 -21.23 15.99
C ARG A 115 -13.31 -21.41 17.37
N ALA A 116 -14.43 -20.74 17.63
CA ALA A 116 -15.16 -20.88 18.89
C ALA A 116 -15.67 -22.31 19.10
N ALA A 117 -16.21 -22.95 18.07
CA ALA A 117 -16.65 -24.34 18.11
C ALA A 117 -15.48 -25.30 18.42
N GLY A 118 -14.31 -25.09 17.82
CA GLY A 118 -13.09 -25.84 18.17
C GLY A 118 -12.69 -25.65 19.64
N GLY A 119 -12.78 -24.42 20.17
CA GLY A 119 -12.50 -24.13 21.58
C GLY A 119 -13.51 -24.78 22.54
N ILE A 120 -14.80 -24.73 22.22
CA ILE A 120 -15.88 -25.35 23.01
C ILE A 120 -15.71 -26.87 23.01
N LEU A 121 -15.43 -27.47 21.85
CA LEU A 121 -15.19 -28.91 21.73
C LEU A 121 -13.97 -29.35 22.55
N LEU A 122 -12.87 -28.60 22.48
CA LEU A 122 -11.67 -28.89 23.28
C LEU A 122 -11.96 -28.83 24.78
N ALA A 123 -12.68 -27.80 25.23
CA ALA A 123 -13.07 -27.65 26.62
C ALA A 123 -13.96 -28.80 27.11
N ALA A 124 -14.95 -29.22 26.31
CA ALA A 124 -15.83 -30.34 26.64
C ALA A 124 -15.07 -31.67 26.76
N VAL A 125 -14.13 -31.94 25.84
CA VAL A 125 -13.29 -33.15 25.86
C VAL A 125 -12.40 -33.20 27.09
N VAL A 126 -11.78 -32.07 27.47
CA VAL A 126 -10.94 -31.97 28.67
C VAL A 126 -11.77 -32.15 29.95
N LEU A 127 -12.94 -31.53 30.04
CA LEU A 127 -13.80 -31.59 31.22
C LEU A 127 -14.45 -32.97 31.43
N THR A 128 -14.71 -33.73 30.38
CA THR A 128 -15.36 -35.05 30.46
C THR A 128 -14.40 -36.18 30.81
N ARG A 129 -13.10 -36.03 30.52
CA ARG A 129 -12.06 -37.03 30.80
C ARG A 129 -11.92 -37.44 32.28
N PRO A 130 -11.90 -36.53 33.28
CA PRO A 130 -11.76 -36.89 34.69
C PRO A 130 -12.97 -37.62 35.26
N PHE A 131 -14.15 -37.48 34.65
CA PHE A 131 -15.37 -38.19 35.07
C PHE A 131 -15.55 -39.55 34.38
N GLY A 132 -14.60 -39.99 33.55
CA GLY A 132 -14.67 -41.27 32.84
C GLY A 132 -15.81 -41.38 31.83
N LEU A 133 -16.37 -40.24 31.40
CA LEU A 133 -17.56 -40.19 30.53
C LEU A 133 -17.26 -40.55 29.06
N ILE A 134 -15.98 -40.56 28.68
CA ILE A 134 -15.51 -40.87 27.33
C ILE A 134 -14.30 -41.80 27.37
N SER A 135 -14.18 -42.67 26.37
CA SER A 135 -13.02 -43.56 26.21
C SER A 135 -11.77 -42.78 25.78
N ALA A 136 -10.59 -43.40 25.92
CA ALA A 136 -9.33 -42.81 25.49
C ALA A 136 -9.33 -42.50 23.97
N ASP A 137 -9.84 -43.42 23.15
CA ASP A 137 -9.91 -43.22 21.69
C ASP A 137 -10.81 -42.04 21.31
N VAL A 138 -11.95 -41.89 21.98
CA VAL A 138 -12.87 -40.75 21.79
C VAL A 138 -12.22 -39.45 22.23
N PHE A 139 -11.44 -39.46 23.33
CA PHE A 139 -10.69 -38.30 23.79
C PHE A 139 -9.67 -37.83 22.76
N TYR A 140 -8.85 -38.73 22.20
CA TYR A 140 -7.83 -38.37 21.22
C TYR A 140 -8.42 -37.90 19.88
N THR A 141 -9.44 -38.60 19.38
CA THR A 141 -10.09 -38.24 18.10
C THR A 141 -10.83 -36.91 18.19
N ALA A 142 -11.60 -36.68 19.27
CA ALA A 142 -12.29 -35.42 19.49
C ALA A 142 -11.32 -34.26 19.78
N GLY A 143 -10.23 -34.53 20.51
CA GLY A 143 -9.16 -33.55 20.74
C GLY A 143 -8.46 -33.12 19.45
N LEU A 144 -8.14 -34.07 18.56
CA LEU A 144 -7.56 -33.79 17.25
C LEU A 144 -8.52 -32.96 16.37
N ALA A 145 -9.80 -33.33 16.34
CA ALA A 145 -10.83 -32.58 15.61
C ALA A 145 -10.97 -31.13 16.14
N ALA A 146 -10.95 -30.95 17.46
CA ALA A 146 -11.01 -29.64 18.09
C ALA A 146 -9.79 -28.77 17.72
N ALA A 147 -8.59 -29.34 17.75
CA ALA A 147 -7.36 -28.66 17.34
C ALA A 147 -7.40 -28.27 15.85
N ALA A 148 -7.88 -29.16 14.98
CA ALA A 148 -8.04 -28.88 13.55
C ALA A 148 -9.00 -27.70 13.30
N LEU A 149 -10.14 -27.66 14.01
CA LEU A 149 -11.10 -26.54 13.92
C LEU A 149 -10.52 -25.21 14.42
N LEU A 150 -9.73 -25.24 15.50
CA LEU A 150 -9.03 -24.07 16.02
C LEU A 150 -8.00 -23.53 15.01
N VAL A 151 -7.19 -24.42 14.43
CA VAL A 151 -6.19 -24.06 13.40
C VAL A 151 -6.88 -23.51 12.16
N LEU A 152 -7.91 -24.20 11.65
CA LEU A 152 -8.68 -23.77 10.47
C LEU A 152 -9.33 -22.40 10.70
N GLY A 153 -10.05 -22.21 11.79
CA GLY A 153 -10.69 -20.94 12.13
C GLY A 153 -9.67 -19.81 12.31
N THR A 154 -8.49 -20.11 12.87
CA THR A 154 -7.40 -19.13 13.01
C THR A 154 -6.78 -18.76 11.66
N GLN A 155 -6.57 -19.72 10.76
CA GLN A 155 -6.05 -19.46 9.41
C GLN A 155 -7.03 -18.61 8.60
N LEU A 156 -8.33 -18.90 8.68
CA LEU A 156 -9.38 -18.10 8.04
C LEU A 156 -9.43 -16.66 8.62
N LEU A 157 -9.25 -16.49 9.92
CA LEU A 157 -9.18 -15.16 10.55
C LEU A 157 -7.91 -14.39 10.18
N LYS A 158 -6.75 -15.06 10.07
CA LYS A 158 -5.50 -14.43 9.63
C LYS A 158 -5.62 -13.90 8.20
N LYS A 159 -6.24 -14.67 7.28
CA LYS A 159 -6.54 -14.21 5.92
C LYS A 159 -7.36 -12.92 5.87
N ARG A 160 -8.22 -12.69 6.87
CA ARG A 160 -9.07 -11.49 6.98
C ARG A 160 -8.36 -10.27 7.61
N ARG A 161 -7.18 -10.46 8.21
CA ARG A 161 -6.40 -9.39 8.85
C ARG A 161 -5.35 -8.76 7.93
N SER A 162 -5.22 -9.24 6.69
CA SER A 162 -4.34 -8.58 5.72
C SER A 162 -4.71 -7.09 5.62
N PRO A 163 -3.74 -6.16 5.69
CA PRO A 163 -3.98 -4.73 5.55
C PRO A 163 -4.78 -4.32 4.30
N LEU A 164 -4.88 -5.17 3.26
CA LEU A 164 -5.83 -4.99 2.15
C LEU A 164 -7.30 -4.80 2.60
N TRP A 165 -7.66 -5.37 3.75
CA TRP A 165 -8.98 -5.27 4.39
C TRP A 165 -9.13 -4.08 5.35
N ASN A 166 -8.07 -3.67 6.06
CA ASN A 166 -8.15 -2.72 7.17
C ASN A 166 -8.10 -1.23 6.75
N GLY A 167 -8.63 -0.90 5.59
CA GLY A 167 -9.04 0.48 5.28
C GLY A 167 -7.92 1.45 4.85
N ALA A 168 -6.64 1.15 5.05
CA ALA A 168 -5.55 2.01 4.56
C ALA A 168 -5.46 2.06 3.01
N PHE A 169 -6.11 1.12 2.31
CA PHE A 169 -6.19 1.06 0.84
C PHE A 169 -7.56 1.50 0.28
N ALA A 170 -8.35 2.25 1.05
CA ALA A 170 -9.73 2.55 0.67
C ALA A 170 -9.86 3.63 -0.40
N ASP A 171 -8.86 4.50 -0.61
CA ASP A 171 -8.99 5.63 -1.55
C ASP A 171 -8.07 5.52 -2.78
N PRO A 172 -8.59 4.99 -3.92
CA PRO A 172 -7.95 5.04 -5.23
C PRO A 172 -7.47 6.43 -5.66
N ARG A 173 -8.10 7.50 -5.15
CA ARG A 173 -7.71 8.88 -5.46
C ARG A 173 -6.38 9.23 -4.80
N LEU A 174 -6.23 8.92 -3.51
CA LEU A 174 -4.97 9.16 -2.79
C LEU A 174 -3.83 8.36 -3.40
N ALA A 175 -4.04 7.07 -3.67
CA ALA A 175 -3.02 6.22 -4.30
C ALA A 175 -2.54 6.78 -5.64
N SER A 176 -3.46 7.23 -6.50
CA SER A 176 -3.13 7.88 -7.77
C SER A 176 -2.34 9.18 -7.56
N LEU A 177 -2.80 10.05 -6.65
CA LEU A 177 -2.13 11.32 -6.35
C LEU A 177 -0.69 11.12 -5.86
N TYR A 178 -0.44 10.16 -4.96
CA TYR A 178 0.90 9.90 -4.43
C TYR A 178 1.86 9.39 -5.50
N VAL A 179 1.44 8.43 -6.33
CA VAL A 179 2.27 7.89 -7.42
C VAL A 179 2.71 9.00 -8.36
N TRP A 180 1.73 9.79 -8.81
CA TRP A 180 1.98 10.86 -9.76
C TRP A 180 2.71 12.04 -9.13
N GLY A 181 2.53 12.31 -7.84
CA GLY A 181 3.25 13.35 -7.10
C GLY A 181 4.73 13.05 -6.97
N TYR A 182 5.12 11.84 -6.55
CA TYR A 182 6.53 11.47 -6.49
C TYR A 182 7.16 11.38 -7.88
N ALA A 183 6.45 10.81 -8.86
CA ALA A 183 6.97 10.69 -10.21
C ALA A 183 7.19 12.06 -10.88
N SER A 184 6.27 13.02 -10.70
CA SER A 184 6.44 14.37 -11.23
C SER A 184 7.49 15.17 -10.45
N GLY A 185 7.56 15.02 -9.13
CA GLY A 185 8.61 15.64 -8.31
C GLY A 185 10.02 15.17 -8.69
N VAL A 186 10.23 13.87 -8.85
CA VAL A 186 11.52 13.33 -9.33
C VAL A 186 11.82 13.76 -10.77
N ALA A 187 10.81 13.84 -11.63
CA ALA A 187 10.99 14.37 -12.98
C ALA A 187 11.40 15.85 -12.99
N ALA A 188 10.87 16.67 -12.07
CA ALA A 188 11.26 18.05 -11.86
C ALA A 188 12.71 18.16 -11.36
N VAL A 189 13.07 17.39 -10.33
CA VAL A 189 14.45 17.30 -9.81
C VAL A 189 15.45 16.92 -10.90
N ALA A 190 15.13 15.89 -11.69
CA ALA A 190 15.98 15.48 -12.81
C ALA A 190 16.10 16.55 -13.90
N LEU A 191 15.12 17.44 -14.03
CA LEU A 191 15.17 18.56 -14.97
C LEU A 191 16.00 19.73 -14.40
N ILE A 192 15.82 20.08 -13.12
CA ILE A 192 16.61 21.07 -12.38
C ILE A 192 18.09 20.74 -12.51
N ARG A 193 18.48 19.50 -12.20
CA ARG A 193 19.88 19.03 -12.31
C ARG A 193 20.50 19.24 -13.69
N THR A 194 19.69 19.21 -14.76
CA THR A 194 20.17 19.37 -16.14
C THR A 194 20.17 20.81 -16.65
N ARG A 195 19.37 21.69 -16.05
CA ARG A 195 19.10 23.03 -16.60
C ARG A 195 19.60 24.17 -15.71
N GLU A 196 19.66 23.96 -14.41
CA GLU A 196 20.01 25.01 -13.47
C GLU A 196 21.50 24.93 -13.11
N PRO A 197 22.25 26.03 -13.26
CA PRO A 197 23.69 26.05 -13.02
C PRO A 197 24.06 25.90 -11.54
N ASP A 198 23.15 26.25 -10.63
CA ASP A 198 23.32 26.18 -9.18
C ASP A 198 22.78 24.87 -8.58
N ALA A 199 22.27 23.95 -9.41
CA ALA A 199 21.69 22.69 -8.95
C ALA A 199 22.65 21.87 -8.07
N GLY A 200 23.97 21.99 -8.29
CA GLY A 200 24.98 21.32 -7.48
C GLY A 200 24.93 21.67 -5.99
N GLU A 201 24.48 22.87 -5.63
CA GLU A 201 24.33 23.31 -4.23
C GLU A 201 23.17 22.59 -3.51
N TRP A 202 22.22 22.06 -4.27
CA TRP A 202 20.99 21.43 -3.78
C TRP A 202 20.95 19.91 -3.98
N GLU A 203 22.07 19.29 -4.34
CA GLU A 203 22.16 17.87 -4.67
C GLU A 203 21.73 16.96 -3.50
N THR A 204 21.96 17.35 -2.25
CA THR A 204 21.50 16.60 -1.08
C THR A 204 19.97 16.53 -1.02
N ALA A 205 19.29 17.67 -1.18
CA ALA A 205 17.83 17.73 -1.18
C ALA A 205 17.23 16.96 -2.37
N MET A 206 17.83 17.12 -3.55
CA MET A 206 17.42 16.39 -4.76
C MET A 206 17.55 14.87 -4.61
N ARG A 207 18.68 14.40 -4.04
CA ARG A 207 18.87 12.97 -3.74
C ARG A 207 17.87 12.46 -2.71
N GLN A 208 17.48 13.27 -1.74
CA GLN A 208 16.48 12.87 -0.75
C GLN A 208 15.12 12.61 -1.43
N MET A 209 14.67 13.49 -2.33
CA MET A 209 13.44 13.26 -3.11
C MET A 209 13.53 12.01 -4.00
N GLU A 210 14.67 11.79 -4.66
CA GLU A 210 14.90 10.59 -5.47
C GLU A 210 14.93 9.32 -4.62
N ALA A 211 15.62 9.36 -3.47
CA ALA A 211 15.68 8.26 -2.52
C ALA A 211 14.30 7.91 -1.98
N MET A 212 13.41 8.90 -1.78
CA MET A 212 12.03 8.66 -1.41
C MET A 212 11.28 7.91 -2.49
N TRP A 213 11.36 8.34 -3.76
CA TRP A 213 10.79 7.58 -4.87
C TRP A 213 11.36 6.16 -4.97
N GLU A 214 12.68 6.00 -4.88
CA GLU A 214 13.34 4.70 -4.97
C GLU A 214 12.98 3.77 -3.83
N ARG A 215 13.05 4.25 -2.58
CA ARG A 215 12.67 3.47 -1.39
C ARG A 215 11.24 2.98 -1.51
N ARG A 216 10.36 3.82 -2.05
CA ARG A 216 8.94 3.53 -2.19
C ARG A 216 8.67 2.62 -3.41
N ASN A 217 9.48 2.70 -4.47
CA ASN A 217 9.36 1.90 -5.70
C ASN A 217 10.14 0.56 -5.68
N ARG A 218 11.13 0.40 -4.77
CA ARG A 218 11.77 -0.89 -4.49
C ARG A 218 10.70 -1.82 -3.92
N ARG A 219 10.23 -2.77 -4.74
CA ARG A 219 9.31 -3.86 -4.38
C ARG A 219 9.28 -4.11 -2.87
N SER A 220 8.29 -3.55 -2.18
CA SER A 220 7.99 -3.95 -0.82
C SER A 220 7.47 -5.39 -0.89
N THR A 221 8.39 -6.34 -0.72
CA THR A 221 8.10 -7.76 -0.57
C THR A 221 7.25 -8.05 0.66
N LEU A 222 7.19 -7.09 1.60
CA LEU A 222 6.38 -7.22 2.83
C LEU A 222 4.88 -7.37 2.53
N TRP A 223 4.39 -6.77 1.44
CA TRP A 223 2.96 -6.85 1.05
C TRP A 223 2.74 -7.24 -0.42
N ALA A 224 3.79 -7.38 -1.23
CA ALA A 224 3.67 -7.86 -2.62
C ALA A 224 3.10 -9.29 -2.70
N GLU A 225 3.30 -10.10 -1.65
CA GLU A 225 2.69 -11.43 -1.50
C GLU A 225 1.26 -11.39 -0.97
N GLU A 226 0.79 -10.24 -0.48
CA GLU A 226 -0.56 -10.07 0.05
C GLU A 226 -1.59 -9.61 -0.98
N ASP A 227 -1.21 -9.37 -2.24
CA ASP A 227 -2.20 -9.25 -3.32
C ASP A 227 -3.01 -10.57 -3.39
N TYR A 228 -4.34 -10.48 -3.56
CA TYR A 228 -5.19 -11.66 -3.73
C TYR A 228 -4.76 -12.56 -4.91
N THR A 229 -4.01 -12.01 -5.87
CA THR A 229 -3.40 -12.79 -6.96
C THR A 229 -2.33 -13.77 -6.47
N GLY A 230 -1.71 -13.52 -5.31
CA GLY A 230 -0.82 -14.43 -4.58
C GLY A 230 -1.56 -15.50 -3.79
N ILE A 231 -2.85 -15.29 -3.50
CA ILE A 231 -3.77 -16.33 -3.00
C ILE A 231 -4.20 -17.20 -4.18
N ARG A 232 -3.23 -17.92 -4.78
CA ARG A 232 -3.59 -19.07 -5.58
C ARG A 232 -4.27 -20.05 -4.64
N TYR A 233 -5.56 -20.29 -4.85
CA TYR A 233 -6.15 -21.56 -4.47
C TYR A 233 -5.30 -22.62 -5.16
N THR A 234 -4.33 -23.21 -4.46
CA THR A 234 -3.88 -24.55 -4.82
C THR A 234 -5.14 -25.40 -4.73
N SER A 235 -5.75 -25.68 -5.87
CA SER A 235 -6.67 -26.79 -5.99
C SER A 235 -5.88 -28.01 -5.50
N ALA A 236 -6.25 -28.52 -4.33
CA ALA A 236 -5.84 -29.85 -3.91
C ALA A 236 -6.34 -30.88 -4.91
#